data_AF-Q9GU14-F1
#
_entry.id   AF-Q9GU14-F1
#
_cell.length_a   1.000
_cell.length_b   1.000
_cell.length_c   1.000
_cell.angle_alpha   90.00
_cell.angle_beta   90.00
_cell.angle_gamma   90.00
#
_symmetry.space_group_name_H-M   'P 1'
#
loop_
_entity.id
_entity.type
_entity.pdbx_description
1 polymer ?
#
loop_
_entity_poly.entity_id
_entity_poly.type
_entity_poly.pdbx_seq_one_letter_code
_entity_poly.pdbx_strand_id
1 'polypeptide(L)'
;DPDYYEFETHIFFDDAFEISDHNGDDSQVNRFVKLLVNTIDEAASDVHHTNIRICAPKKYPTPYGGRLVWTLPGKTKMIAHLKDKSKIRHRKRWSQVMYMYYLLGHRLMELPISVDRKAVMAENTYLLTLDGDIDFQPQAVQLLVILMKKNKNLGAACGRIHPIGSGPMVWYQMFEYAIGHWLQKATEHMIGCVLCSPGCFSPFRGKALMDDNVMKKYTTKSDEARHYVQYDQGEDRW
;
A
#
# COMPACT_ATOMS: atom_id res chain seq x y z
N ASP A 1 2.72 -6.87 25.95
CA ASP A 1 1.34 -7.29 25.69
C ASP A 1 1.30 -7.96 24.31
N PRO A 2 0.91 -9.24 24.20
CA PRO A 2 0.91 -10.00 22.95
C PRO A 2 -0.09 -9.50 21.89
N ASP A 3 -0.99 -8.58 22.24
CA ASP A 3 -1.98 -7.98 21.35
C ASP A 3 -1.76 -6.46 21.15
N TYR A 4 -0.60 -5.95 21.58
CA TYR A 4 -0.20 -4.58 21.29
C TYR A 4 0.37 -4.48 19.87
N TYR A 5 -0.21 -3.58 19.06
CA TYR A 5 0.26 -3.24 17.73
C TYR A 5 0.45 -1.73 17.61
N GLU A 6 1.54 -1.35 16.95
CA GLU A 6 1.75 0.01 16.48
C GLU A 6 1.17 0.12 15.07
N PHE A 7 0.19 1.01 14.89
CA PHE A 7 -0.42 1.27 13.59
C PHE A 7 0.15 2.55 12.97
N GLU A 8 0.61 2.43 11.73
CA GLU A 8 1.08 3.55 10.91
C GLU A 8 0.37 3.48 9.55
N THR A 9 -0.22 4.59 9.12
CA THR A 9 -0.92 4.67 7.84
C THR A 9 -0.02 5.29 6.80
N HIS A 10 0.13 4.63 5.65
CA HIS A 10 0.90 5.13 4.52
C HIS A 10 0.01 5.30 3.30
N ILE A 11 0.03 6.48 2.69
CA ILE A 11 -0.67 6.81 1.46
C ILE A 11 0.39 7.06 0.38
N PHE A 12 0.24 6.45 -0.80
CA PHE A 12 1.16 6.63 -1.92
C PHE A 12 0.50 7.40 -3.04
N PHE A 13 1.02 8.60 -3.32
CA PHE A 13 0.65 9.36 -4.50
C PHE A 13 1.60 9.03 -5.65
N ASP A 14 1.07 8.34 -6.66
CA ASP A 14 1.73 8.26 -7.96
C ASP A 14 1.61 9.61 -8.68
N ASP A 15 2.68 10.00 -9.38
CA ASP A 15 2.80 11.28 -10.09
C ASP A 15 2.31 12.52 -9.30
N ALA A 16 2.90 12.73 -8.13
CA ALA A 16 2.45 13.73 -7.17
C ALA A 16 2.83 15.18 -7.53
N PHE A 17 3.61 15.39 -8.59
CA PHE A 17 4.19 16.69 -8.95
C PHE A 17 3.85 17.08 -10.39
N GLU A 18 3.62 18.37 -10.60
CA GLU A 18 3.33 19.00 -11.88
C GLU A 18 4.19 20.27 -12.04
N ILE A 19 4.35 20.74 -13.28
CA ILE A 19 5.05 22.00 -13.55
C ILE A 19 4.26 23.15 -12.93
N SER A 20 4.95 24.12 -12.32
CA SER A 20 4.28 25.23 -11.67
C SER A 20 3.66 26.19 -12.69
N ASP A 21 2.48 26.71 -12.37
CA ASP A 21 1.75 27.65 -13.24
C ASP A 21 2.45 29.02 -13.32
N HIS A 22 3.35 29.30 -12.37
CA HIS A 22 4.05 30.59 -12.24
C HIS A 22 5.45 30.58 -12.84
N ASN A 23 6.11 29.43 -12.85
CA ASN A 23 7.48 29.26 -13.34
C ASN A 23 7.66 27.88 -13.99
N GLY A 24 8.08 27.85 -15.25
CA GLY A 24 8.26 26.61 -16.02
C GLY A 24 9.37 25.70 -15.47
N ASP A 25 10.27 26.25 -14.65
CA ASP A 25 11.40 25.52 -14.06
C ASP A 25 11.11 24.94 -12.66
N ASP A 26 10.01 25.37 -12.02
CA ASP A 26 9.65 24.91 -10.68
C ASP A 26 8.58 23.81 -10.73
N SER A 27 8.74 22.77 -9.89
CA SER A 27 7.71 21.75 -9.70
C SER A 27 6.83 22.09 -8.49
N GLN A 28 5.52 21.95 -8.63
CA GLN A 28 4.56 22.03 -7.53
C GLN A 28 3.85 20.69 -7.31
N VAL A 29 3.23 20.51 -6.14
CA VAL A 29 2.37 19.34 -5.90
C VAL A 29 1.10 19.45 -6.73
N ASN A 30 0.63 18.31 -7.23
CA ASN A 30 -0.56 18.26 -8.08
C ASN A 30 -1.85 18.62 -7.32
N ARG A 31 -2.93 18.82 -8.08
CA ARG A 31 -4.27 19.12 -7.51
C ARG A 31 -4.79 18.08 -6.51
N PHE A 32 -4.44 16.79 -6.66
CA PHE A 32 -4.93 15.72 -5.78
C PHE A 32 -4.26 15.76 -4.41
N VAL A 33 -2.96 16.07 -4.37
CA VAL A 33 -2.25 16.30 -3.11
C VAL A 33 -2.80 17.55 -2.40
N LYS A 34 -3.08 18.63 -3.16
CA LYS A 34 -3.74 19.83 -2.61
C LYS A 34 -5.12 19.49 -2.04
N LEU A 35 -5.90 18.70 -2.76
CA LEU A 35 -7.22 18.23 -2.30
C LEU A 35 -7.10 17.44 -1.00
N LEU A 36 -6.22 16.44 -0.91
CA LEU A 36 -6.01 15.66 0.31
C LEU A 36 -5.71 16.58 1.51
N VAL A 37 -4.77 17.52 1.35
CA VAL A 37 -4.40 18.43 2.45
C VAL A 37 -5.60 19.25 2.93
N ASN A 38 -6.48 19.66 2.01
CA ASN A 38 -7.64 20.49 2.33
C ASN A 38 -8.81 19.69 2.92
N THR A 39 -8.94 18.40 2.62
CA THR A 39 -10.08 17.57 3.05
C THR A 39 -9.83 16.80 4.35
N ILE A 40 -8.60 16.78 4.88
CA ILE A 40 -8.26 15.99 6.08
C ILE A 40 -9.07 16.40 7.32
N ASP A 41 -9.30 17.70 7.53
CA ASP A 41 -10.08 18.19 8.68
C ASP A 41 -11.55 17.78 8.57
N GLU A 42 -12.12 17.85 7.37
CA GLU A 42 -13.49 17.42 7.07
C GLU A 42 -13.64 15.91 7.30
N ALA A 43 -12.74 15.12 6.73
CA ALA A 43 -12.74 13.66 6.89
C ALA A 43 -12.58 13.24 8.37
N ALA A 44 -11.71 13.90 9.12
CA ALA A 44 -11.55 13.62 10.54
C ALA A 44 -12.78 14.01 11.35
N SER A 45 -13.42 15.12 11.01
CA SER A 45 -14.62 15.57 11.70
C SER A 45 -15.80 14.62 11.46
N ASP A 46 -15.93 14.11 10.23
CA ASP A 46 -16.95 13.14 9.86
C ASP A 46 -16.78 11.81 10.62
N VAL A 47 -15.57 11.24 10.61
CA VAL A 47 -15.26 9.95 11.30
C VAL A 47 -15.47 10.03 12.80
N HIS A 48 -15.13 11.14 13.44
CA HIS A 48 -15.27 11.32 14.89
C HIS A 48 -16.61 11.93 15.31
N HIS A 49 -17.48 12.25 14.35
CA HIS A 49 -18.77 12.91 14.57
C HIS A 49 -18.68 14.17 15.46
N THR A 50 -17.57 14.91 15.35
CA THR A 50 -17.30 16.14 16.10
C THR A 50 -16.33 17.01 15.32
N ASN A 51 -16.28 18.31 15.59
CA ASN A 51 -15.37 19.21 14.88
C ASN A 51 -13.91 18.94 15.29
N ILE A 52 -13.12 18.37 14.38
CA ILE A 52 -11.70 18.09 14.58
C ILE A 52 -10.89 18.91 13.59
N ARG A 53 -9.84 19.56 14.12
CA ARG A 53 -8.80 20.18 13.32
C ARG A 53 -7.49 19.46 13.52
N ILE A 54 -6.91 18.96 12.44
CA ILE A 54 -5.62 18.28 12.43
C ILE A 54 -4.55 19.33 12.12
N CYS A 55 -3.43 19.28 12.84
CA CYS A 55 -2.31 20.16 12.53
C CYS A 55 -1.79 19.91 11.11
N ALA A 56 -1.37 21.00 10.43
CA ALA A 56 -0.78 20.91 9.11
C ALA A 56 0.39 19.90 9.07
N PRO A 57 0.59 19.18 7.95
CA PRO A 57 1.59 18.14 7.87
C PRO A 57 3.00 18.72 7.96
N LYS A 58 3.89 17.96 8.60
CA LYS A 58 5.34 18.18 8.45
C LYS A 58 5.78 17.71 7.06
N LYS A 59 6.53 18.57 6.36
CA LYS A 59 6.99 18.34 4.99
C LYS A 59 8.46 17.93 5.01
N TYR A 60 8.80 16.86 4.31
CA TYR A 60 10.16 16.36 4.20
C TYR A 60 10.52 16.13 2.72
N PRO A 61 11.66 16.64 2.23
CA PRO A 61 12.20 16.21 0.94
C PRO A 61 12.66 14.75 1.05
N THR A 62 12.49 13.98 -0.02
CA THR A 62 12.94 12.59 -0.08
C THR A 62 13.61 12.29 -1.42
N PRO A 63 14.46 11.24 -1.52
CA PRO A 63 15.10 10.87 -2.78
C PRO A 63 14.11 10.59 -3.92
N TYR A 64 12.88 10.16 -3.59
CA TYR A 64 11.82 9.86 -4.55
C TYR A 64 10.85 11.01 -4.81
N GLY A 65 11.02 12.17 -4.17
CA GLY A 65 10.09 13.31 -4.27
C GLY A 65 9.91 14.02 -2.94
N GLY A 66 8.81 13.75 -2.25
CA GLY A 66 8.54 14.33 -0.94
C GLY A 66 7.70 13.44 -0.03
N ARG A 67 7.54 13.88 1.21
CA ARG A 67 6.71 13.20 2.21
C ARG A 67 5.99 14.21 3.11
N LEU A 68 4.71 13.97 3.34
CA LEU A 68 3.87 14.70 4.28
C LEU A 68 3.55 13.80 5.47
N VAL A 69 3.70 14.31 6.70
CA VAL A 69 3.46 13.54 7.93
C VAL A 69 2.49 14.30 8.82
N TRP A 70 1.35 13.67 9.10
CA TRP A 70 0.36 14.12 10.08
C TRP A 70 0.44 13.26 11.34
N THR A 71 0.13 13.88 12.47
CA THR A 71 -0.19 13.17 13.71
C THR A 71 -1.70 13.28 13.91
N LEU A 72 -2.39 12.14 13.81
CA LEU A 72 -3.84 12.05 13.97
C LEU A 72 -4.24 12.01 15.46
N PRO A 73 -5.53 12.21 15.79
CA PRO A 73 -6.04 11.93 17.13
C PRO A 73 -5.63 10.54 17.61
N GLY A 74 -5.19 10.42 18.87
CA GLY A 74 -4.63 9.17 19.40
C GLY A 74 -3.13 8.96 19.13
N LYS A 75 -2.42 9.99 18.62
CA LYS A 75 -0.96 9.98 18.36
C LYS A 75 -0.51 8.99 17.28
N THR A 76 -1.43 8.45 16.49
CA THR A 76 -1.10 7.65 15.31
C THR A 76 -0.56 8.55 14.19
N LYS A 77 0.32 8.00 13.36
CA LYS A 77 0.92 8.74 12.25
C LYS A 77 0.25 8.36 10.95
N MET A 78 -0.05 9.38 10.15
CA MET A 78 -0.44 9.23 8.76
C MET A 78 0.64 9.88 7.88
N ILE A 79 1.13 9.13 6.90
CA ILE A 79 2.26 9.51 6.08
C ILE A 79 1.87 9.42 4.62
N ALA A 80 1.83 10.55 3.91
CA ALA A 80 1.69 10.56 2.47
C ALA A 80 3.07 10.63 1.80
N HIS A 81 3.37 9.63 0.98
CA HIS A 81 4.55 9.55 0.14
C HIS A 81 4.21 10.14 -1.23
N LEU A 82 4.92 11.21 -1.61
CA LEU A 82 4.72 11.92 -2.87
C LEU A 82 5.81 11.48 -3.84
N LYS A 83 5.45 10.65 -4.83
CA LYS A 83 6.38 10.17 -5.85
C LYS A 83 6.52 11.21 -6.96
N ASP A 84 7.76 11.58 -7.24
CA ASP A 84 8.13 12.40 -8.39
C ASP A 84 8.47 11.50 -9.57
N LYS A 85 7.70 11.64 -10.65
CA LYS A 85 7.84 10.84 -11.87
C LYS A 85 9.16 11.06 -12.60
N SER A 86 9.83 12.19 -12.35
CA SER A 86 11.15 12.48 -12.92
C SER A 86 12.28 11.71 -12.20
N LYS A 87 12.03 11.25 -10.97
CA LYS A 87 13.02 10.58 -10.11
C LYS A 87 12.82 9.07 -10.05
N ILE A 88 11.56 8.61 -10.01
CA ILE A 88 11.19 7.20 -9.95
C ILE A 88 10.41 6.82 -11.20
N ARG A 89 10.62 5.59 -11.68
CA ARG A 89 9.93 5.03 -12.85
C ARG A 89 8.40 5.17 -12.74
N HIS A 90 7.79 5.47 -13.88
CA HIS A 90 6.34 5.56 -14.05
C HIS A 90 5.66 4.21 -13.84
N ARG A 91 4.35 4.23 -13.55
CA ARG A 91 3.45 3.09 -13.27
C ARG A 91 3.36 2.67 -11.79
N LYS A 92 2.21 2.09 -11.45
CA LYS A 92 1.83 1.66 -10.10
C LYS A 92 2.83 0.65 -9.52
N ARG A 93 3.29 -0.31 -10.31
CA ARG A 93 4.30 -1.31 -9.90
C ARG A 93 5.54 -0.70 -9.28
N TRP A 94 6.08 0.34 -9.91
CA TRP A 94 7.28 1.00 -9.44
C TRP A 94 7.02 1.82 -8.17
N SER A 95 5.81 2.35 -7.99
CA SER A 95 5.36 2.93 -6.73
C SER A 95 5.32 1.89 -5.60
N GLN A 96 4.87 0.66 -5.89
CA GLN A 96 4.86 -0.42 -4.90
C GLN A 96 6.26 -0.94 -4.56
N VAL A 97 7.14 -1.10 -5.57
CA VAL A 97 8.54 -1.47 -5.33
C VAL A 97 9.22 -0.42 -4.45
N MET A 98 8.98 0.86 -4.73
CA MET A 98 9.47 1.96 -3.89
C MET A 98 8.92 1.86 -2.46
N TYR A 99 7.63 1.52 -2.29
CA TYR A 99 7.01 1.32 -0.99
C TYR A 99 7.67 0.20 -0.19
N MET A 100 7.81 -0.98 -0.80
CA MET A 100 8.43 -2.13 -0.16
C MET A 100 9.89 -1.82 0.24
N TYR A 101 10.64 -1.11 -0.61
CA TYR A 101 12.01 -0.70 -0.29
C TYR A 101 12.08 0.30 0.87
N TYR A 102 11.16 1.27 0.91
CA TYR A 102 11.09 2.24 2.00
C TYR A 102 10.77 1.56 3.35
N LEU A 103 9.78 0.67 3.38
CA LEU A 103 9.38 0.02 4.64
C LEU A 103 10.34 -1.07 5.09
N LEU A 104 10.73 -1.98 4.19
CA LEU A 104 11.51 -3.15 4.57
C LEU A 104 13.01 -2.86 4.52
N GLY A 105 13.47 -2.12 3.52
CA GLY A 105 14.87 -1.69 3.41
C GLY A 105 15.19 -0.58 4.40
N HIS A 106 14.66 0.61 4.16
CA HIS A 106 15.05 1.80 4.90
C HIS A 106 14.56 1.81 6.35
N ARG A 107 13.29 1.47 6.62
CA ARG A 107 12.73 1.55 7.98
C ARG A 107 13.13 0.38 8.89
N LEU A 108 13.36 -0.81 8.33
CA LEU A 108 13.63 -2.02 9.11
C LEU A 108 15.10 -2.47 9.01
N MET A 109 15.66 -2.55 7.80
CA MET A 109 17.02 -3.08 7.61
C MET A 109 18.13 -2.09 7.92
N GLU A 110 17.91 -0.78 7.78
CA GLU A 110 18.93 0.23 8.13
C GLU A 110 19.00 0.51 9.64
N LEU A 111 18.13 -0.09 10.45
CA LEU A 111 18.19 0.06 11.90
C LEU A 111 19.53 -0.46 12.46
N PRO A 112 20.19 0.27 13.39
CA PRO A 112 21.45 -0.13 14.01
C PRO A 112 21.23 -1.18 15.11
N ILE A 113 20.58 -2.30 14.77
CA ILE A 113 20.26 -3.42 15.65
C ILE A 113 20.82 -4.73 15.08
N SER A 114 20.94 -5.77 15.92
CA SER A 114 21.46 -7.07 15.48
C SER A 114 20.57 -7.74 14.42
N VAL A 115 21.17 -8.59 13.59
CA VAL A 115 20.48 -9.33 12.52
C VAL A 115 19.34 -10.18 13.07
N ASP A 116 19.55 -10.87 14.19
CA ASP A 116 18.51 -11.68 14.84
C ASP A 116 17.31 -10.84 15.27
N ARG A 117 17.55 -9.62 15.78
CA ARG A 117 16.47 -8.70 16.15
C ARG A 117 15.71 -8.21 14.92
N LYS A 118 16.39 -7.93 13.80
CA LYS A 118 15.73 -7.59 12.53
C LYS A 118 14.84 -8.72 12.04
N ALA A 119 15.30 -9.97 12.12
CA ALA A 119 14.52 -11.13 11.71
C ALA A 119 13.23 -11.29 12.53
N VAL A 120 13.31 -11.12 13.85
CA VAL A 120 12.13 -11.16 14.74
C VAL A 120 11.18 -10.00 14.46
N MET A 121 11.70 -8.79 14.20
CA MET A 121 10.86 -7.66 13.82
C MET A 121 10.18 -7.89 12.46
N ALA A 122 10.89 -8.40 11.46
CA ALA A 122 10.33 -8.73 10.15
C ALA A 122 9.22 -9.79 10.23
N GLU A 123 9.35 -10.77 11.14
CA GLU A 123 8.33 -11.80 11.37
C GLU A 123 7.04 -11.23 11.97
N ASN A 124 7.15 -10.17 12.78
CA ASN A 124 6.03 -9.50 13.46
C ASN A 124 5.59 -8.20 12.77
N THR A 125 6.13 -7.89 11.60
CA THR A 125 5.73 -6.74 10.78
C THR A 125 4.73 -7.21 9.73
N TYR A 126 3.57 -6.57 9.68
CA TYR A 126 2.51 -6.86 8.73
C TYR A 126 2.22 -5.62 7.89
N LEU A 127 2.22 -5.77 6.56
CA LEU A 127 1.92 -4.70 5.60
C LEU A 127 0.54 -4.97 5.03
N LEU A 128 -0.48 -4.23 5.48
CA LEU A 128 -1.81 -4.27 4.90
C LEU A 128 -1.85 -3.33 3.69
N THR A 129 -2.11 -3.87 2.51
CA THR A 129 -2.37 -3.08 1.29
C THR A 129 -3.87 -3.01 1.02
N LEU A 130 -4.35 -1.84 0.63
CA LEU A 130 -5.74 -1.57 0.30
C LEU A 130 -5.83 -0.48 -0.78
N ASP A 131 -6.81 -0.61 -1.67
CA ASP A 131 -7.21 0.45 -2.58
C ASP A 131 -7.93 1.58 -1.82
N GLY A 132 -7.86 2.80 -2.36
CA GLY A 132 -8.38 4.00 -1.70
C GLY A 132 -9.92 4.08 -1.61
N ASP A 133 -10.64 3.23 -2.33
CA ASP A 133 -12.09 3.11 -2.35
C ASP A 133 -12.62 1.92 -1.53
N ILE A 134 -11.74 1.20 -0.83
CA ILE A 134 -12.12 0.05 -0.01
C ILE A 134 -12.49 0.50 1.40
N ASP A 135 -13.73 0.19 1.78
CA ASP A 135 -14.18 0.25 3.16
C ASP A 135 -14.03 -1.12 3.85
N PHE A 136 -13.66 -1.11 5.12
CA PHE A 136 -13.46 -2.34 5.89
C PHE A 136 -13.76 -2.15 7.37
N GLN A 137 -14.24 -3.24 7.98
CA GLN A 137 -14.47 -3.28 9.42
C GLN A 137 -13.18 -3.63 10.18
N PRO A 138 -12.93 -3.04 11.36
CA PRO A 138 -11.76 -3.36 12.18
C PRO A 138 -11.62 -4.87 12.50
N GLN A 139 -12.74 -5.57 12.66
CA GLN A 139 -12.79 -7.02 12.91
C GLN A 139 -12.19 -7.82 11.74
N ALA A 140 -12.32 -7.35 10.50
CA ALA A 140 -11.74 -8.00 9.33
C ALA A 140 -10.21 -7.99 9.38
N VAL A 141 -9.61 -6.87 9.81
CA VAL A 141 -8.16 -6.76 10.02
C VAL A 141 -7.71 -7.70 11.13
N GLN A 142 -8.44 -7.75 12.24
CA GLN A 142 -8.13 -8.65 13.37
C GLN A 142 -8.13 -10.12 12.93
N LEU A 143 -9.14 -10.56 12.17
CA LEU A 143 -9.22 -11.93 11.67
C LEU A 143 -8.03 -12.30 10.79
N LEU A 144 -7.60 -11.39 9.91
CA LEU A 144 -6.44 -11.61 9.05
C LEU A 144 -5.14 -11.70 9.86
N VAL A 145 -4.95 -10.81 10.84
CA VAL A 145 -3.78 -10.86 11.73
C VAL A 145 -3.78 -12.15 12.56
N ILE A 146 -4.92 -12.59 13.08
CA ILE A 146 -5.05 -13.87 13.81
C ILE A 146 -4.65 -15.05 12.91
N LEU A 147 -5.11 -15.07 11.66
CA LEU A 147 -4.73 -16.10 10.68
C LEU A 147 -3.22 -16.12 10.45
N MET A 148 -2.61 -14.95 10.29
CA MET A 148 -1.16 -14.84 10.13
C MET A 148 -0.40 -15.22 11.42
N LYS A 149 -0.91 -14.91 12.62
CA LYS A 149 -0.31 -15.38 13.88
C LYS A 149 -0.34 -16.90 13.99
N LYS A 150 -1.45 -17.53 13.58
CA LYS A 150 -1.64 -18.99 13.65
C LYS A 150 -0.66 -19.74 12.75
N ASN A 151 -0.33 -19.19 11.58
CA ASN A 151 0.61 -19.81 10.64
C ASN A 151 1.78 -18.88 10.30
N LYS A 152 2.94 -19.13 10.92
CA LYS A 152 4.18 -18.37 10.67
C LYS A 152 4.72 -18.52 9.25
N ASN A 153 4.38 -19.60 8.55
CA ASN A 153 4.79 -19.83 7.16
C ASN A 153 3.84 -19.14 6.15
N LEU A 154 2.76 -18.52 6.62
CA LEU A 154 1.87 -17.73 5.76
C LEU A 154 2.53 -16.38 5.43
N GLY A 155 2.83 -16.19 4.15
CA GLY A 155 3.46 -14.96 3.64
C GLY A 155 2.48 -13.83 3.32
N ALA A 156 1.27 -14.16 2.88
CA ALA A 156 0.20 -13.21 2.61
C ALA A 156 -1.17 -13.86 2.85
N ALA A 157 -2.14 -13.04 3.25
CA ALA A 157 -3.55 -13.41 3.26
C ALA A 157 -4.33 -12.39 2.44
N CYS A 158 -5.41 -12.81 1.79
CA CYS A 158 -6.23 -11.91 0.99
C CYS A 158 -7.69 -12.02 1.44
N GLY A 159 -8.29 -10.88 1.78
CA GLY A 159 -9.71 -10.79 2.07
C GLY A 159 -10.57 -10.96 0.82
N ARG A 160 -11.84 -11.29 1.04
CA ARG A 160 -12.86 -11.26 -0.01
C ARG A 160 -13.47 -9.87 -0.07
N ILE A 161 -13.51 -9.29 -1.26
CA ILE A 161 -14.11 -7.98 -1.52
C ILE A 161 -15.48 -8.21 -2.16
N HIS A 162 -16.45 -7.41 -1.75
CA HIS A 162 -17.80 -7.44 -2.28
C HIS A 162 -18.19 -6.03 -2.74
N PRO A 163 -18.56 -5.82 -4.01
CA PRO A 163 -19.05 -4.53 -4.45
C PRO A 163 -20.39 -4.24 -3.77
N ILE A 164 -20.58 -2.98 -3.37
CA ILE A 164 -21.81 -2.49 -2.75
C ILE A 164 -22.63 -1.80 -3.84
N GLY A 165 -23.94 -2.10 -3.93
CA GLY A 165 -24.85 -1.46 -4.88
C GLY A 165 -25.87 -2.42 -5.47
N SER A 166 -26.54 -1.99 -6.55
CA SER A 166 -27.51 -2.80 -7.28
C SER A 166 -27.43 -2.55 -8.79
N GLY A 167 -27.89 -3.52 -9.58
CA GLY A 167 -28.00 -3.41 -11.04
C GLY A 167 -27.01 -4.30 -11.82
N PRO A 168 -27.15 -4.37 -13.15
CA PRO A 168 -26.40 -5.30 -14.00
C PRO A 168 -24.88 -5.13 -13.93
N MET A 169 -24.41 -3.89 -13.78
CA MET A 169 -22.98 -3.60 -13.65
C MET A 169 -22.40 -4.18 -12.35
N VAL A 170 -23.12 -4.06 -11.23
CA VAL A 170 -22.70 -4.62 -9.94
C VAL A 170 -22.69 -6.15 -10.01
N TRP A 171 -23.66 -6.76 -10.68
CA TRP A 171 -23.67 -8.22 -10.87
C TRP A 171 -22.49 -8.71 -11.69
N TYR A 172 -22.15 -7.97 -12.75
CA TYR A 172 -20.96 -8.26 -13.56
C TYR A 172 -19.69 -8.14 -12.72
N GLN A 173 -19.54 -7.06 -11.94
CA GLN A 173 -18.42 -6.90 -11.01
C GLN A 173 -18.37 -8.02 -9.97
N MET A 174 -19.49 -8.44 -9.39
CA MET A 174 -19.54 -9.57 -8.45
C MET A 174 -19.03 -10.86 -9.09
N PHE A 175 -19.40 -11.11 -10.35
CA PHE A 175 -18.92 -12.25 -11.11
C PHE A 175 -17.41 -12.17 -11.39
N GLU A 176 -16.92 -11.03 -11.88
CA GLU A 176 -15.48 -10.83 -12.12
C GLU A 176 -14.65 -10.99 -10.85
N TYR A 177 -15.09 -10.40 -9.73
CA TYR A 177 -14.40 -10.53 -8.45
C TYR A 177 -14.44 -11.97 -7.93
N ALA A 178 -15.53 -12.70 -8.12
CA ALA A 178 -15.62 -14.11 -7.75
C ALA A 178 -14.65 -14.97 -8.58
N ILE A 179 -14.62 -14.80 -9.89
CA ILE A 179 -13.67 -15.47 -10.79
C ILE A 179 -12.23 -15.14 -10.41
N GLY A 180 -11.92 -13.87 -10.20
CA GLY A 180 -10.58 -13.44 -9.79
C GLY A 180 -10.16 -14.09 -8.48
N HIS A 181 -11.06 -14.15 -7.50
CA HIS A 181 -10.78 -14.74 -6.20
C HIS A 181 -10.58 -16.27 -6.26
N TRP A 182 -11.35 -16.98 -7.08
CA TRP A 182 -11.36 -18.45 -7.07
C TRP A 182 -10.40 -19.05 -8.10
N LEU A 183 -10.29 -18.45 -9.29
CA LEU A 183 -9.51 -18.99 -10.39
C LEU A 183 -8.18 -18.26 -10.54
N GLN A 184 -8.19 -16.93 -10.56
CA GLN A 184 -6.97 -16.15 -10.83
C GLN A 184 -6.00 -16.26 -9.66
N LYS A 185 -6.43 -16.04 -8.42
CA LYS A 185 -5.58 -16.18 -7.22
C LYS A 185 -5.07 -17.60 -7.01
N ALA A 186 -5.89 -18.62 -7.29
CA ALA A 186 -5.45 -20.01 -7.20
C ALA A 186 -4.38 -20.32 -8.25
N THR A 187 -4.54 -19.79 -9.47
CA THR A 187 -3.54 -19.92 -10.54
C THR A 187 -2.25 -19.18 -10.17
N GLU A 188 -2.34 -17.95 -9.65
CA GLU A 188 -1.21 -17.15 -9.15
C GLU A 188 -0.42 -17.86 -8.05
N HIS A 189 -1.13 -18.56 -7.15
CA HIS A 189 -0.51 -19.41 -6.14
C HIS A 189 0.28 -20.57 -6.76
N MET A 190 -0.29 -21.26 -7.76
CA MET A 190 0.36 -22.37 -8.46
C MET A 190 1.57 -21.95 -9.30
N ILE A 191 1.51 -20.79 -9.95
CA ILE A 191 2.62 -20.27 -10.79
C ILE A 191 3.68 -19.49 -9.98
N GLY A 192 3.53 -19.42 -8.65
CA GLY A 192 4.50 -18.79 -7.75
C GLY A 192 4.64 -17.28 -7.96
N CYS A 193 3.56 -16.60 -8.34
CA CYS A 193 3.60 -15.21 -8.74
C CYS A 193 2.36 -14.46 -8.25
N VAL A 194 2.22 -14.34 -6.93
CA VAL A 194 1.24 -13.41 -6.34
C VAL A 194 1.85 -12.01 -6.41
N LEU A 195 1.82 -11.40 -7.58
CA LEU A 195 2.27 -10.01 -7.76
C LEU A 195 1.09 -9.03 -7.79
N CYS A 196 -0.14 -9.54 -7.91
CA CYS A 196 -1.35 -8.75 -8.12
C CYS A 196 -2.27 -8.72 -6.88
N SER A 197 -1.71 -8.87 -5.69
CA SER A 197 -2.39 -8.48 -4.43
C SER A 197 -2.22 -7.03 -3.93
N PRO A 198 -1.54 -6.06 -4.58
CA PRO A 198 -1.31 -4.75 -3.96
C PRO A 198 -2.47 -3.74 -4.01
N GLY A 199 -3.66 -4.13 -4.47
CA GLY A 199 -4.88 -3.30 -4.40
C GLY A 199 -6.01 -3.90 -3.55
N CYS A 200 -6.07 -5.23 -3.46
CA CYS A 200 -7.07 -5.87 -2.61
C CYS A 200 -6.66 -5.86 -1.14
N PHE A 201 -7.63 -5.71 -0.23
CA PHE A 201 -7.49 -5.83 1.24
C PHE A 201 -6.69 -7.09 1.64
N SER A 202 -5.37 -6.94 1.76
CA SER A 202 -4.42 -8.07 1.84
C SER A 202 -3.21 -7.72 2.70
N PRO A 203 -3.01 -8.42 3.83
CA PRO A 203 -1.80 -8.27 4.62
C PRO A 203 -0.69 -9.22 4.16
N PHE A 204 0.52 -8.67 4.07
CA PHE A 204 1.76 -9.36 3.79
C PHE A 204 2.65 -9.38 5.02
N ARG A 205 3.39 -10.47 5.22
CA ARG A 205 4.39 -10.56 6.28
C ARG A 205 5.70 -9.96 5.78
N GLY A 206 6.30 -9.06 6.57
CA GLY A 206 7.59 -8.44 6.24
C GLY A 206 8.66 -9.48 5.92
N LYS A 207 8.79 -10.52 6.75
CA LYS A 207 9.72 -11.65 6.52
C LYS A 207 9.53 -12.34 5.17
N ALA A 208 8.30 -12.52 4.71
CA ALA A 208 8.02 -13.18 3.43
C ALA A 208 8.36 -12.28 2.23
N LEU A 209 8.12 -10.98 2.35
CA LEU A 209 8.52 -10.00 1.33
C LEU A 209 10.04 -9.83 1.24
N MET A 210 10.74 -9.98 2.36
CA MET A 210 12.20 -9.84 2.45
C MET A 210 13.00 -11.07 2.01
N ASP A 211 12.32 -12.15 1.63
CA ASP A 211 13.00 -13.33 1.09
C ASP A 211 13.73 -12.97 -0.22
N ASP A 212 14.93 -13.49 -0.41
CA ASP A 212 15.92 -13.05 -1.40
C ASP A 212 15.37 -13.06 -2.85
N ASN A 213 14.42 -13.95 -3.11
CA ASN A 213 13.82 -14.11 -4.43
C ASN A 213 12.63 -13.18 -4.70
N VAL A 214 11.98 -12.65 -3.65
CA VAL A 214 10.73 -11.91 -3.79
C VAL A 214 11.01 -10.50 -4.32
N MET A 215 11.78 -9.69 -3.58
CA MET A 215 12.12 -8.32 -4.02
C MET A 215 12.87 -8.30 -5.36
N LYS A 216 13.73 -9.29 -5.61
CA LYS A 216 14.43 -9.43 -6.89
C LYS A 216 13.45 -9.67 -8.05
N LYS A 217 12.42 -10.51 -7.86
CA LYS A 217 11.37 -10.74 -8.86
C LYS A 217 10.53 -9.48 -9.09
N TYR A 218 10.12 -8.79 -8.02
CA TYR A 218 9.35 -7.53 -8.12
C TYR A 218 10.09 -6.43 -8.88
N THR A 219 11.41 -6.33 -8.74
CA THR A 219 12.26 -5.33 -9.40
C THR A 219 12.67 -5.69 -10.83
N THR A 220 12.40 -6.92 -11.28
CA THR A 220 12.79 -7.40 -12.62
C THR A 220 12.01 -6.66 -13.70
N LYS A 221 12.71 -6.10 -14.70
CA LYS A 221 12.03 -5.43 -15.82
C LYS A 221 11.25 -6.44 -16.66
N SER A 222 10.07 -6.04 -17.10
CA SER A 222 9.26 -6.83 -18.01
C SER A 222 9.84 -6.70 -19.41
N ASP A 223 10.61 -7.70 -19.84
CA ASP A 223 11.21 -7.76 -21.18
C ASP A 223 10.62 -8.87 -22.06
N GLU A 224 9.82 -9.79 -21.48
CA GLU A 224 9.19 -10.91 -22.18
C GLU A 224 7.66 -10.83 -22.10
N ALA A 225 6.94 -11.39 -23.07
CA ALA A 225 5.47 -11.42 -23.08
C ALA A 225 4.86 -11.98 -21.79
N ARG A 226 5.47 -13.04 -21.23
CA ARG A 226 5.07 -13.63 -19.95
C ARG A 226 5.22 -12.64 -18.80
N HIS A 227 6.27 -11.83 -18.80
CA HIS A 227 6.50 -10.81 -17.76
C HIS A 227 5.45 -9.72 -17.80
N TYR A 228 5.04 -9.27 -18.98
CA TYR A 228 3.94 -8.29 -19.08
C TYR A 228 2.62 -8.84 -18.53
N VAL A 229 2.29 -10.10 -18.81
CA VAL A 229 1.07 -10.76 -18.29
C VAL A 229 1.15 -10.99 -16.79
N GLN A 230 2.30 -11.38 -16.26
CA GLN A 230 2.43 -11.72 -14.84
C GLN A 230 2.70 -10.51 -13.95
N TYR A 231 3.40 -9.50 -14.47
CA TYR A 231 3.95 -8.42 -13.65
C TYR A 231 3.22 -7.09 -13.88
N ASP A 232 2.64 -6.87 -15.08
CA ASP A 232 2.07 -5.58 -15.45
C ASP A 232 0.54 -5.64 -15.65
N GLN A 233 -0.05 -6.77 -16.08
CA GLN A 233 -1.49 -6.88 -16.35
C GLN A 233 -2.41 -6.80 -15.12
N GLY A 234 -1.93 -7.15 -13.93
CA GLY A 234 -2.79 -7.16 -12.74
C GLY A 234 -3.03 -5.80 -12.09
N GLU A 235 -2.27 -4.77 -12.47
CA GLU A 235 -2.24 -3.48 -11.77
C GLU A 235 -2.89 -2.33 -12.53
N ASP A 236 -2.93 -2.44 -13.86
CA ASP A 236 -3.56 -1.48 -14.76
C ASP A 236 -4.74 -2.16 -15.47
N ARG A 237 -5.77 -2.51 -14.69
CA ARG A 237 -7.11 -2.59 -15.28
C ARG A 237 -7.54 -1.14 -15.51
N TRP A 238 -7.86 -0.81 -16.77
CA TRP A 238 -8.28 0.49 -17.33
C TRP A 238 -7.15 1.49 -17.65
#